data_AF-A0A2N1SQ04-F1
#
_entry.id   AF-A0A2N1SQ04-F1
#
_cell.length_a   1.000
_cell.length_b   1.000
_cell.length_c   1.000
_cell.angle_alpha   90.00
_cell.angle_beta   90.00
_cell.angle_gamma   90.00
#
_symmetry.space_group_name_H-M   'P 1'
#
loop_
_entity.id
_entity.type
_entity.pdbx_description
1 polymer ?
#
loop_
_entity_poly.entity_id
_entity_poly.type
_entity_poly.pdbx_seq_one_letter_code
_entity_poly.pdbx_strand_id
1 'polypeptide(L)'
;MLEARLALENGHAKDMMLEFSPDASFGVLTPAFKGNGGYFALESYAHNGCTFLEEGRCSIHRLPYQPMECRFCHHTRLGRGLQCHADIAKDWNTSKGRRLVMRWLGMMELKVPAGYLGR
;
A
#
# COMPACT_ATOMS: atom_id res chain seq x y z
N MET A 1 -6.14 -1.62 5.57
CA MET A 1 -6.87 -0.81 4.58
C MET A 1 -7.42 0.47 5.18
N LEU A 2 -7.77 0.52 6.47
CA LEU A 2 -8.17 1.77 7.13
C LEU A 2 -7.09 2.86 6.99
N GLU A 3 -5.82 2.51 7.19
CA GLU A 3 -4.72 3.46 7.13
C GLU A 3 -4.51 4.01 5.72
N ALA A 4 -4.62 3.17 4.70
CA ALA A 4 -4.57 3.61 3.30
C ALA A 4 -5.73 4.55 2.96
N ARG A 5 -6.95 4.27 3.45
CA ARG A 5 -8.10 5.18 3.29
C ARG A 5 -7.83 6.53 3.95
N LEU A 6 -7.25 6.53 5.15
CA LEU A 6 -6.90 7.76 5.84
C LEU A 6 -5.77 8.51 5.11
N ALA A 7 -4.76 7.82 4.56
CA ALA A 7 -3.70 8.44 3.76
C ALA A 7 -4.28 9.16 2.53
N LEU A 8 -5.17 8.50 1.80
CA LEU A 8 -5.95 9.08 0.69
C LEU A 8 -6.69 10.34 1.10
N GLU A 9 -7.38 10.32 2.25
CA GLU A 9 -8.14 11.46 2.79
C GLU A 9 -7.25 12.61 3.27
N ASN A 10 -6.00 12.34 3.61
CA ASN A 10 -5.00 13.34 4.05
C ASN A 10 -4.10 13.83 2.89
N GLY A 11 -4.49 13.61 1.63
CA GLY A 11 -3.77 14.14 0.47
C GLY A 11 -2.59 13.29 0.01
N HIS A 12 -2.33 12.15 0.63
CA HIS A 12 -1.20 11.27 0.31
C HIS A 12 -1.49 10.27 -0.81
N ALA A 13 -2.54 10.47 -1.61
CA ALA A 13 -2.91 9.53 -2.67
C ALA A 13 -1.77 9.26 -3.66
N LYS A 14 -1.01 10.31 -4.03
CA LYS A 14 0.15 10.22 -4.94
C LYS A 14 1.40 9.65 -4.27
N ASP A 15 1.42 9.56 -2.95
CA ASP A 15 2.52 8.99 -2.17
C ASP A 15 2.34 7.48 -1.95
N MET A 16 1.25 6.90 -2.46
CA MET A 16 0.97 5.47 -2.41
C MET A 16 1.31 4.81 -3.74
N MET A 17 1.56 3.51 -3.70
CA MET A 17 1.63 2.63 -4.87
C MET A 17 0.70 1.43 -4.67
N LEU A 18 0.34 0.77 -5.77
CA LEU A 18 -0.52 -0.41 -5.75
C LEU A 18 0.29 -1.69 -5.99
N GLU A 19 0.26 -2.59 -5.02
CA GLU A 19 0.81 -3.94 -5.14
C GLU A 19 -0.32 -4.96 -5.29
N PHE A 20 -0.18 -5.91 -6.20
CA PHE A 20 -1.12 -7.03 -6.32
C PHE A 20 -0.58 -8.26 -5.61
N SER A 21 -1.50 -9.02 -5.01
CA SER A 21 -1.22 -10.41 -4.61
C SER A 21 -0.69 -11.23 -5.81
N PRO A 22 0.11 -12.28 -5.58
CA PRO A 22 0.70 -13.07 -6.67
C PRO A 22 -0.33 -13.67 -7.64
N ASP A 23 -1.54 -13.97 -7.17
CA ASP A 23 -2.65 -14.49 -7.96
C ASP A 23 -3.63 -13.41 -8.44
N ALA A 24 -3.30 -12.14 -8.22
CA ALA A 24 -4.12 -10.96 -8.49
C ALA A 24 -5.53 -10.97 -7.85
N SER A 25 -5.75 -11.78 -6.81
CA SER A 25 -7.06 -11.88 -6.13
C SER A 25 -7.44 -10.61 -5.35
N PHE A 26 -6.44 -9.90 -4.82
CA PHE A 26 -6.57 -8.59 -4.17
C PHE A 26 -5.35 -7.70 -4.44
N GLY A 27 -5.52 -6.41 -4.20
CA GLY A 27 -4.46 -5.40 -4.26
C GLY A 27 -4.37 -4.62 -2.95
N VAL A 28 -3.19 -4.09 -2.66
CA VAL A 28 -2.84 -3.40 -1.42
C VAL A 28 -2.24 -2.05 -1.80
N LEU A 29 -2.77 -0.97 -1.22
CA LEU A 29 -2.09 0.33 -1.30
C LEU A 29 -1.08 0.42 -0.17
N THR A 30 0.18 0.61 -0.55
CA THR A 30 1.32 0.78 0.36
C THR A 30 2.02 2.10 0.08
N PRO A 31 2.79 2.66 1.03
CA PRO A 31 3.66 3.78 0.76
C PRO A 31 4.57 3.49 -0.41
N ALA A 32 4.63 4.42 -1.35
CA ALA A 32 5.41 4.23 -2.56
C ALA A 32 6.91 4.22 -2.25
N PHE A 33 7.65 3.50 -3.09
CA PHE A 33 9.06 3.78 -3.26
C PHE A 33 9.25 5.21 -3.80
N LYS A 34 10.33 5.91 -3.41
CA LYS A 34 10.64 7.24 -3.94
C LYS A 34 10.70 7.19 -5.47
N GLY A 35 9.88 8.01 -6.13
CA GLY A 35 9.75 8.06 -7.58
C GLY A 35 8.69 7.12 -8.20
N ASN A 36 8.06 6.24 -7.41
CA ASN A 36 7.03 5.30 -7.87
C ASN A 36 5.62 5.65 -7.38
N GLY A 37 5.45 6.88 -6.87
CA GLY A 37 4.18 7.36 -6.34
C GLY A 37 3.09 7.47 -7.42
N GLY A 38 1.87 7.08 -7.08
CA GLY A 38 0.74 7.14 -8.01
C GLY A 38 0.77 6.07 -9.09
N TYR A 39 1.57 5.00 -8.91
CA TYR A 39 1.71 3.93 -9.88
C TYR A 39 1.66 2.53 -9.25
N PHE A 40 1.79 1.48 -10.06
CA PHE A 40 1.94 0.12 -9.58
C PHE A 40 3.30 -0.05 -8.87
N ALA A 41 3.40 -0.97 -7.92
CA ALA A 41 4.66 -1.32 -7.29
C ALA A 41 5.63 -1.90 -8.33
N LEU A 42 6.65 -1.12 -8.71
CA LEU A 42 7.66 -1.51 -9.70
C LEU A 42 8.95 -1.89 -8.99
N GLU A 43 9.47 -3.07 -9.32
CA GLU A 43 10.72 -3.59 -8.75
C GLU A 43 11.91 -2.66 -9.03
N SER A 44 11.92 -1.97 -10.17
CA SER A 44 12.96 -1.00 -10.52
C SER A 44 13.11 0.16 -9.52
N TYR A 45 12.09 0.43 -8.71
CA TYR A 45 12.14 1.48 -7.68
C TYR A 45 12.38 0.93 -6.27
N ALA A 46 12.40 -0.40 -6.07
CA ALA A 46 12.47 -0.99 -4.74
C ALA A 46 13.69 -0.54 -3.92
N HIS A 47 14.81 -0.25 -4.59
CA HIS A 47 16.05 0.21 -3.96
C HIS A 47 16.01 1.68 -3.50
N ASN A 48 15.01 2.47 -3.91
CA ASN A 48 14.95 3.90 -3.57
C ASN A 48 14.41 4.17 -2.15
N GLY A 49 13.89 3.15 -1.48
CA GLY A 49 13.28 3.28 -0.16
C GLY A 49 11.93 4.01 -0.19
N CYS A 50 11.29 4.12 0.97
CA CYS A 50 9.95 4.68 1.12
C CYS A 50 9.92 6.21 0.91
N THR A 51 8.87 6.72 0.27
CA THR A 51 8.65 8.17 0.07
C THR A 51 8.53 8.94 1.39
N PHE A 52 8.01 8.31 2.44
CA PHE A 52 7.92 8.91 3.78
C PHE A 52 9.19 8.75 4.62
N LEU A 53 10.27 8.17 4.08
CA LEU A 53 11.54 8.06 4.78
C LEU A 53 12.42 9.28 4.46
N GLU A 54 12.49 10.20 5.41
CA GLU A 54 13.26 11.44 5.34
C GLU A 54 14.30 11.47 6.46
N GLU A 55 15.58 11.61 6.10
CA GLU A 55 16.70 11.67 7.06
C GLU A 55 16.69 10.52 8.09
N GLY A 56 16.32 9.31 7.66
CA GLY A 56 16.22 8.13 8.52
C GLY A 56 14.99 8.09 9.43
N ARG A 57 14.04 9.02 9.27
CA ARG A 57 12.79 9.08 10.03
C ARG A 57 11.58 8.89 9.14
N CYS A 58 10.57 8.21 9.65
CA CYS A 58 9.29 8.03 8.97
C CYS A 58 8.38 9.24 9.27
N SER A 59 8.08 10.06 8.27
CA SER A 59 7.29 11.29 8.42
C SER A 59 5.84 11.03 8.82
N ILE A 60 5.35 9.80 8.58
CA ILE A 60 4.00 9.37 8.98
C ILE A 60 4.00 8.50 10.24
N HIS A 61 5.11 8.45 10.99
CA HIS A 61 5.21 7.64 12.20
C HIS A 61 4.17 8.07 13.25
N ARG A 62 3.42 7.11 13.80
CA ARG A 62 2.33 7.31 14.78
C ARG A 62 1.15 8.15 14.27
N LEU A 63 1.11 8.50 12.99
CA LEU A 63 -0.09 9.11 12.41
C LEU A 63 -1.18 8.04 12.19
N PRO A 64 -2.47 8.41 12.22
CA PRO A 64 -3.57 7.46 12.05
C PRO A 64 -3.55 6.67 10.73
N TYR A 65 -2.81 7.16 9.74
CA TYR A 65 -2.64 6.54 8.43
C TYR A 65 -1.29 5.83 8.23
N GLN A 66 -0.53 5.60 9.30
CA GLN A 66 0.66 4.75 9.26
C GLN A 66 0.27 3.28 9.00
N PRO A 67 0.64 2.67 7.85
CA PRO A 67 0.23 1.32 7.51
C PRO A 67 0.64 0.28 8.56
N MET A 68 -0.20 -0.74 8.78
CA MET A 68 0.10 -1.88 9.65
C MET A 68 1.44 -2.52 9.31
N GLU A 69 1.72 -2.71 8.02
CA GLU A 69 2.98 -3.28 7.56
C GLU A 69 4.19 -2.47 8.09
N CYS A 70 4.17 -1.14 7.96
CA CYS A 70 5.24 -0.29 8.49
C CYS A 70 5.38 -0.43 10.01
N ARG A 71 4.25 -0.52 10.73
CA ARG A 71 4.26 -0.72 12.19
C ARG A 71 4.92 -2.05 12.57
N PHE A 72 4.66 -3.12 11.83
CA PHE A 72 5.17 -4.45 12.17
C PHE A 72 6.57 -4.73 11.62
N CYS A 73 6.78 -4.51 10.33
CA CYS A 73 8.02 -4.81 9.61
C CYS A 73 9.16 -3.86 9.96
N HIS A 74 8.88 -2.61 10.33
CA HIS A 74 9.93 -1.61 10.56
C HIS A 74 10.01 -1.05 11.99
N HIS A 75 8.97 -1.22 12.83
CA HIS A 75 8.92 -0.50 14.12
C HIS A 75 8.70 -1.36 15.37
N THR A 76 7.87 -2.40 15.32
CA THR A 76 7.37 -3.03 16.57
C THR A 76 7.63 -4.52 16.72
N ARG A 77 7.73 -5.31 15.63
CA ARG A 77 7.85 -6.77 15.71
C ARG A 77 8.67 -7.35 14.55
N LEU A 78 10.00 -7.20 14.62
CA LEU A 78 10.93 -7.84 13.69
C LEU A 78 10.74 -9.37 13.69
N GLY A 79 10.70 -10.00 12.51
CA GLY A 79 10.62 -11.46 12.36
C GLY A 79 9.22 -12.08 12.25
N ARG A 80 8.13 -11.29 12.11
CA ARG A 80 6.75 -11.80 11.97
C ARG A 80 6.16 -11.66 10.56
N GLY A 81 6.99 -11.71 9.53
CA GLY A 81 6.59 -11.46 8.14
C GLY A 81 5.34 -12.25 7.71
N LEU A 82 5.30 -13.57 7.97
CA LEU A 82 4.18 -14.42 7.56
C LEU A 82 2.84 -13.99 8.19
N GLN A 83 2.83 -13.65 9.48
CA GLN A 83 1.63 -13.16 10.15
C GLN A 83 1.20 -11.80 9.57
N CYS A 84 2.16 -10.92 9.25
CA CYS A 84 1.86 -9.63 8.65
C CYS A 84 1.18 -9.80 7.28
N HIS A 85 1.69 -10.72 6.45
CA HIS A 85 1.06 -11.03 5.16
C HIS A 85 -0.36 -11.59 5.33
N ALA A 86 -0.58 -12.48 6.30
CA ALA A 86 -1.92 -13.02 6.57
C ALA A 86 -2.91 -11.94 7.04
N ASP A 87 -2.45 -11.03 7.92
CA ASP A 87 -3.28 -9.93 8.43
C ASP A 87 -3.60 -8.91 7.33
N ILE A 88 -2.63 -8.59 6.46
CA ILE A 88 -2.83 -7.75 5.27
C ILE A 88 -3.85 -8.41 4.34
N ALA A 89 -3.68 -9.70 4.01
CA ALA A 89 -4.59 -10.41 3.13
C ALA A 89 -6.03 -10.41 3.69
N LYS A 90 -6.20 -10.66 4.99
CA LYS A 90 -7.52 -10.62 5.66
C LYS A 90 -8.18 -9.24 5.59
N ASP A 91 -7.41 -8.17 5.68
CA ASP A 91 -7.91 -6.81 5.67
C ASP A 91 -8.21 -6.30 4.25
N TRP A 92 -7.43 -6.73 3.26
CA TRP A 92 -7.52 -6.24 1.88
C TRP A 92 -8.32 -7.13 0.93
N ASN A 93 -8.35 -8.45 1.14
CA ASN A 93 -9.15 -9.39 0.33
C ASN A 93 -10.63 -9.35 0.72
N THR A 94 -11.24 -8.18 0.52
CA THR A 94 -12.65 -7.91 0.81
C THR A 94 -13.23 -7.00 -0.26
N SER A 95 -14.57 -6.95 -0.38
CA SER A 95 -15.23 -6.01 -1.30
C SER A 95 -14.91 -4.55 -0.97
N LYS A 96 -14.66 -4.22 0.31
CA LYS A 96 -14.23 -2.90 0.76
C LYS A 96 -12.81 -2.57 0.29
N GLY A 97 -11.87 -3.51 0.43
CA GLY A 97 -10.51 -3.37 -0.08
C GLY A 97 -10.49 -3.18 -1.59
N ARG A 98 -11.24 -4.00 -2.33
CA ARG A 98 -11.40 -3.88 -3.79
C ARG A 98 -11.93 -2.48 -4.18
N ARG A 99 -12.96 -1.98 -3.51
CA ARG A 99 -13.48 -0.61 -3.76
C ARG A 99 -12.45 0.48 -3.48
N LEU A 100 -11.62 0.33 -2.44
CA LEU A 100 -10.57 1.29 -2.14
C LEU A 100 -9.51 1.33 -3.23
N VAL A 101 -9.08 0.17 -3.72
CA VAL A 101 -8.15 0.06 -4.86
C VAL A 101 -8.74 0.68 -6.12
N MET A 102 -10.01 0.37 -6.45
CA MET A 102 -10.68 0.95 -7.61
C MET A 102 -10.81 2.47 -7.51
N ARG A 103 -11.10 2.99 -6.31
CA ARG A 103 -11.12 4.44 -6.06
C ARG A 103 -9.75 5.05 -6.32
N TRP A 104 -8.69 4.47 -5.78
CA TRP A 104 -7.32 4.98 -5.98
C TRP A 104 -6.89 4.91 -7.45
N LEU A 105 -7.20 3.81 -8.16
CA LEU A 105 -6.93 3.69 -9.60
C LEU A 105 -7.63 4.77 -10.41
N GLY A 106 -8.88 5.09 -10.08
CA GLY A 106 -9.61 6.22 -10.68
C GLY A 106 -8.97 7.57 -10.38
N MET A 107 -8.43 7.78 -9.19
CA MET A 107 -7.71 9.02 -8.83
C MET A 107 -6.39 9.17 -9.59
N MET A 108 -5.71 8.05 -9.92
CA MET A 108 -4.43 8.04 -10.64
C MET A 108 -4.60 7.90 -12.15
N GLU A 109 -5.83 7.80 -12.66
CA GLU A 109 -6.14 7.59 -14.08
C GLU A 109 -5.51 6.30 -14.67
N LEU A 110 -5.37 5.27 -13.83
CA LEU A 110 -4.77 4.00 -14.21
C LEU A 110 -5.81 2.95 -14.60
N LYS A 111 -5.49 2.18 -15.65
CA LYS A 111 -6.30 1.03 -16.05
C LYS A 111 -6.04 -0.15 -15.13
N VAL A 112 -7.09 -0.89 -14.85
CA VAL A 112 -7.02 -2.11 -14.05
C VAL A 112 -6.43 -3.25 -14.90
N PRO A 113 -5.47 -4.04 -14.39
CA PRO A 113 -5.03 -5.25 -15.08
C PRO A 113 -6.18 -6.24 -15.25
N ALA A 114 -6.28 -6.88 -16.43
CA ALA A 114 -7.41 -7.75 -16.78
C ALA A 114 -7.67 -8.87 -15.75
N GLY A 115 -6.64 -9.39 -15.09
CA GLY A 115 -6.75 -10.44 -14.06
C GLY A 115 -7.37 -9.99 -12.72
N TYR A 116 -7.43 -8.67 -12.44
CA TYR A 116 -7.95 -8.15 -11.18
C TYR A 116 -9.47 -7.94 -11.17
N LEU A 117 -10.07 -7.75 -12.36
CA LEU A 117 -11.52 -7.53 -12.50
C LEU A 117 -12.33 -8.84 -12.50
N GLY A 118 -11.67 -10.00 -12.57
CA GLY A 118 -12.29 -11.28 -12.89
C GLY A 118 -12.11 -12.37 -11.83
N ARG A 119 -12.82 -12.22 -10.69
CA ARG A 119 -13.72 -13.23 -10.09
C ARG A 119 -14.80 -12.48 -9.29
#